data_AF-A0A7Y5NNB5-F1
#
_entry.id   AF-A0A7Y5NNB5-F1
#
_cell.length_a   1.000
_cell.length_b   1.000
_cell.length_c   1.000
_cell.angle_alpha   90.00
_cell.angle_beta   90.00
_cell.angle_gamma   90.00
#
_symmetry.space_group_name_H-M   'P 1'
#
loop_
_entity.id
_entity.type
_entity.pdbx_description
1 polymer ?
#
loop_
_entity_poly.entity_id
_entity_poly.type
_entity_poly.pdbx_seq_one_letter_code
_entity_poly.pdbx_strand_id
1 'polypeptide(L)'
;MTNPFRLLVALLVLGTTATGCNATITNGGSGEDDDTEPTCDDDAFCAPDPGDDEDPPIGSEDQDPPVPGTDGIAVPYEQLGSEVVPAPAGTLLLSFGSEAAVCADPLADLPSCQPELIWRAEIPLPAELQAAGSVVDLEDLLEVGFGPFSSESIGEGDGLCSGGGGTLTGTLEVLAVDDATITIQLAGAIGLDADPNGVHVLARCP
;
A
#
# COMPACT_ATOMS: atom_id res chain seq x y z
N MET A 1 -46.37 -29.33 24.61
CA MET A 1 -45.42 -30.40 24.25
C MET A 1 -44.74 -30.01 22.95
N THR A 2 -43.56 -29.36 23.01
CA THR A 2 -42.50 -29.40 21.98
C THR A 2 -41.25 -28.67 22.47
N ASN A 3 -40.09 -29.22 22.11
CA ASN A 3 -38.78 -29.09 22.77
C ASN A 3 -37.99 -27.81 22.48
N PRO A 4 -37.11 -27.36 23.41
CA PRO A 4 -35.97 -26.50 23.09
C PRO A 4 -34.74 -27.37 22.79
N PHE A 5 -34.24 -27.35 21.55
CA PHE A 5 -32.97 -27.99 21.19
C PHE A 5 -31.82 -27.00 21.43
N ARG A 6 -30.96 -27.34 22.39
CA ARG A 6 -29.68 -26.68 22.67
C ARG A 6 -28.69 -27.05 21.56
N LEU A 7 -28.05 -26.06 20.94
CA LEU A 7 -26.85 -26.26 20.13
C LEU A 7 -25.65 -25.77 20.95
N LEU A 8 -24.74 -26.68 21.26
CA LEU A 8 -23.53 -26.46 22.03
C LEU A 8 -22.37 -26.50 21.02
N VAL A 9 -21.83 -25.34 20.67
CA VAL A 9 -20.66 -25.24 19.78
C VAL A 9 -19.42 -25.22 20.67
N ALA A 10 -18.64 -26.30 20.60
CA ALA A 10 -17.32 -26.39 21.19
C ALA A 10 -16.31 -25.83 20.17
N LEU A 11 -15.70 -24.68 20.48
CA LEU A 11 -14.56 -24.16 19.72
C LEU A 11 -13.27 -24.60 20.42
N LEU A 12 -12.49 -25.43 19.73
CA LEU A 12 -11.15 -25.84 20.14
C LEU A 12 -10.16 -24.91 19.42
N VAL A 13 -9.54 -23.98 20.14
CA VAL A 13 -8.45 -23.13 19.59
C VAL A 13 -7.12 -23.74 19.99
N LEU A 14 -6.40 -24.28 19.00
CA LEU A 14 -5.00 -24.67 19.12
C LEU A 14 -4.15 -23.41 18.93
N GLY A 15 -3.46 -23.00 19.99
CA GLY A 15 -2.53 -21.88 19.97
C GLY A 15 -1.23 -22.24 19.25
N THR A 16 -0.89 -21.46 18.23
CA THR A 16 0.45 -21.37 17.65
C THR A 16 1.20 -20.22 18.34
N THR A 17 2.20 -20.55 19.16
CA THR A 17 3.15 -19.57 19.69
C THR A 17 4.23 -19.33 18.65
N ALA A 18 4.09 -18.27 17.85
CA ALA A 18 5.19 -17.74 17.07
C ALA A 18 6.19 -17.07 18.02
N THR A 19 7.44 -17.49 17.91
CA THR A 19 8.57 -16.97 18.67
C THR A 19 8.96 -15.62 18.09
N GLY A 20 8.99 -14.59 18.94
CA GLY A 20 9.13 -13.20 18.55
C GLY A 20 10.47 -12.83 17.92
N CYS A 21 10.41 -11.97 16.90
CA CYS A 21 11.51 -11.09 16.54
C CYS A 21 11.41 -9.86 17.45
N ASN A 22 12.23 -9.86 18.51
CA ASN A 22 12.35 -8.74 19.42
C ASN A 22 13.35 -7.73 18.79
N ALA A 23 12.89 -6.90 17.87
CA ALA A 23 13.71 -5.84 17.29
C ALA A 23 13.74 -4.64 18.26
N THR A 24 14.92 -4.38 18.81
CA THR A 24 15.20 -3.18 19.60
C THR A 24 15.40 -2.03 18.60
N ILE A 25 14.52 -1.03 18.65
CA ILE A 25 14.71 0.23 17.91
C ILE A 25 15.85 0.99 18.58
N THR A 26 17.00 1.06 17.92
CA THR A 26 18.12 1.91 18.34
C THR A 26 18.10 3.13 17.45
N ASN A 27 17.73 4.28 18.02
CA ASN A 27 17.68 5.56 17.32
C ASN A 27 19.11 6.03 16.99
N GLY A 28 19.33 6.44 15.75
CA GLY A 28 20.64 6.74 15.16
C GLY A 28 21.35 7.96 15.77
N GLY A 29 22.68 7.85 15.81
CA GLY A 29 23.61 8.96 16.00
C GLY A 29 24.42 9.15 14.72
N SER A 30 24.22 10.31 14.11
CA SER A 30 24.91 10.87 12.95
C SER A 30 26.45 10.92 13.08
N GLY A 31 27.16 10.51 12.04
CA GLY A 31 28.58 10.79 11.77
C GLY A 31 28.89 10.43 10.32
N GLU A 32 28.98 11.42 9.43
CA GLU A 32 30.24 12.02 8.94
C GLU A 32 30.78 11.28 7.70
N ASP A 33 30.47 11.87 6.54
CA ASP A 33 31.26 12.04 5.30
C ASP A 33 32.42 11.07 5.02
N ASP A 34 32.33 10.34 3.90
CA ASP A 34 33.54 9.93 3.15
C ASP A 34 33.26 9.98 1.64
N ASP A 35 33.73 11.06 1.03
CA ASP A 35 33.82 11.26 -0.42
C ASP A 35 34.82 10.27 -1.02
N THR A 36 34.32 9.18 -1.62
CA THR A 36 35.15 8.32 -2.48
C THR A 36 34.57 8.30 -3.89
N GLU A 37 35.08 9.21 -4.74
CA GLU A 37 34.87 9.12 -6.18
C GLU A 37 35.66 7.93 -6.76
N PRO A 38 35.05 7.02 -7.54
CA PRO A 38 35.79 6.01 -8.27
C PRO A 38 36.47 6.65 -9.49
N THR A 39 37.79 6.74 -9.45
CA THR A 39 38.63 7.04 -10.61
C THR A 39 38.50 5.91 -11.62
N CYS A 40 37.93 6.19 -12.80
CA CYS A 40 38.11 5.34 -13.97
C CYS A 40 39.55 5.52 -14.47
N ASP A 41 40.36 4.47 -14.36
CA ASP A 41 41.66 4.38 -15.01
C ASP A 41 41.50 4.41 -16.54
N ASP A 42 42.17 5.37 -17.16
CA ASP A 42 42.07 5.79 -18.57
C ASP A 42 42.79 4.88 -19.60
N ASP A 43 43.18 3.64 -19.25
CA ASP A 43 44.10 2.85 -20.12
C ASP A 43 43.65 1.42 -20.45
N ALA A 44 42.34 1.16 -20.53
CA ALA A 44 41.82 -0.14 -21.00
C ALA A 44 40.96 -0.02 -22.27
N PHE A 45 41.65 -0.14 -23.39
CA PHE A 45 41.18 -0.58 -24.71
C PHE A 45 40.03 -1.61 -24.63
N CYS A 46 38.78 -1.18 -24.83
CA CYS A 46 37.67 -2.08 -25.16
C CYS A 46 37.38 -1.96 -26.65
N ALA A 47 37.90 -2.90 -27.42
CA ALA A 47 37.65 -3.03 -28.85
C ALA A 47 36.16 -3.37 -29.12
N PRO A 48 35.56 -2.88 -30.21
CA PRO A 48 34.24 -3.32 -30.64
C PRO A 48 34.34 -4.73 -31.25
N ASP A 49 33.49 -5.64 -30.77
CA ASP A 49 33.27 -6.95 -31.35
C ASP A 49 32.31 -6.82 -32.56
N PRO A 50 32.71 -7.18 -33.80
CA PRO A 50 31.82 -7.25 -34.94
C PRO A 50 31.45 -8.72 -35.19
N GLY A 51 30.35 -9.17 -34.59
CA GLY A 51 29.93 -10.57 -34.69
C GLY A 51 28.41 -10.76 -34.62
N ASP A 52 27.85 -10.96 -35.81
CA ASP A 52 26.71 -11.83 -36.14
C ASP A 52 25.27 -11.41 -35.79
N ASP A 53 24.62 -10.99 -36.88
CA ASP A 53 23.21 -11.11 -37.21
C ASP A 53 22.62 -12.49 -36.87
N GLU A 54 21.66 -12.56 -35.94
CA GLU A 54 20.50 -13.45 -36.03
C GLU A 54 19.30 -12.76 -35.35
N ASP A 55 18.54 -12.00 -36.13
CA ASP A 55 17.23 -11.46 -35.71
C ASP A 55 16.27 -12.64 -35.42
N PRO A 56 15.81 -12.83 -34.16
CA PRO A 56 14.78 -13.81 -33.88
C PRO A 56 13.43 -13.33 -34.44
N PRO A 57 12.53 -14.26 -34.80
CA PRO A 57 11.24 -13.93 -35.40
C PRO A 57 10.41 -13.06 -34.45
N ILE A 58 9.94 -11.93 -34.97
CA ILE A 58 8.91 -11.07 -34.37
C ILE A 58 7.62 -11.89 -34.31
N GLY A 59 7.50 -12.68 -33.25
CA GLY A 59 6.34 -13.49 -32.90
C GLY A 59 5.43 -12.68 -32.00
N SER A 60 4.24 -12.41 -32.53
CA SER A 60 3.08 -11.77 -31.93
C SER A 60 2.84 -12.14 -30.47
N GLU A 61 2.72 -11.13 -29.63
CA GLU A 61 1.74 -11.13 -28.55
C GLU A 61 1.03 -9.78 -28.64
N ASP A 62 -0.21 -9.79 -29.12
CA ASP A 62 -1.21 -8.80 -28.75
C ASP A 62 -1.25 -8.84 -27.22
N GLN A 63 -0.40 -8.03 -26.59
CA GLN A 63 -0.57 -7.70 -25.19
C GLN A 63 -1.91 -7.00 -25.14
N ASP A 64 -2.92 -7.70 -24.60
CA ASP A 64 -4.10 -7.03 -24.07
C ASP A 64 -3.61 -5.76 -23.38
N PRO A 65 -4.19 -4.58 -23.69
CA PRO A 65 -3.78 -3.35 -23.02
C PRO A 65 -3.79 -3.66 -21.53
N PRO A 66 -2.71 -3.33 -20.79
CA PRO A 66 -2.62 -3.67 -19.38
C PRO A 66 -3.96 -3.29 -18.75
N VAL A 67 -4.68 -4.31 -18.27
CA VAL A 67 -5.82 -4.06 -17.39
C VAL A 67 -5.24 -3.10 -16.37
N PRO A 68 -5.73 -1.85 -16.26
CA PRO A 68 -5.14 -0.89 -15.33
C PRO A 68 -5.05 -1.64 -14.01
N GLY A 69 -3.82 -1.85 -13.54
CA GLY A 69 -3.58 -2.57 -12.31
C GLY A 69 -4.49 -1.92 -11.28
N THR A 70 -5.29 -2.72 -10.60
CA THR A 70 -5.96 -2.19 -9.43
C THR A 70 -4.84 -1.97 -8.42
N ASP A 71 -4.36 -0.74 -8.31
CA ASP A 71 -3.23 -0.38 -7.44
C ASP A 71 -3.65 -0.39 -5.95
N GLY A 72 -4.92 -0.70 -5.68
CA GLY A 72 -5.43 -0.97 -4.34
C GLY A 72 -6.87 -1.43 -4.31
N ILE A 73 -7.47 -1.31 -3.12
CA ILE A 73 -8.81 -1.77 -2.79
C ILE A 73 -9.60 -0.69 -2.03
N ALA A 74 -10.92 -0.81 -2.06
CA ALA A 74 -11.84 -0.03 -1.27
C ALA A 74 -12.73 -0.98 -0.46
N VAL A 75 -12.54 -1.00 0.86
CA VAL A 75 -13.23 -1.93 1.77
C VAL A 75 -14.30 -1.19 2.57
N PRO A 76 -15.51 -1.74 2.72
CA PRO A 76 -16.48 -1.19 3.68
C PRO A 76 -15.89 -1.19 5.09
N TYR A 77 -15.85 -0.02 5.73
CA TYR A 77 -15.12 0.19 6.97
C TYR A 77 -15.62 -0.71 8.11
N GLU A 78 -16.90 -1.08 8.09
CA GLU A 78 -17.52 -2.04 9.01
C GLU A 78 -16.92 -3.46 8.95
N GLN A 79 -16.21 -3.81 7.88
CA GLN A 79 -15.58 -5.13 7.72
C GLN A 79 -14.20 -5.22 8.41
N LEU A 80 -13.59 -4.08 8.75
CA LEU A 80 -12.28 -4.01 9.41
C LEU A 80 -12.30 -4.50 10.86
N GLY A 81 -13.49 -4.78 11.40
CA GLY A 81 -13.65 -5.31 12.76
C GLY A 81 -13.41 -4.25 13.85
N SER A 82 -13.07 -4.71 15.05
CA SER A 82 -12.92 -3.85 16.24
C SER A 82 -11.54 -3.25 16.42
N GLU A 83 -10.61 -3.50 15.50
CA GLU A 83 -9.22 -3.06 15.60
C GLU A 83 -9.03 -1.62 15.13
N VAL A 84 -9.99 -1.10 14.37
CA VAL A 84 -10.01 0.29 13.88
C VAL A 84 -10.93 1.18 14.70
N VAL A 85 -10.61 2.47 14.75
CA VAL A 85 -11.46 3.50 15.36
C VAL A 85 -12.79 3.57 14.59
N PRO A 86 -13.96 3.60 15.25
CA PRO A 86 -15.24 3.66 14.55
C PRO A 86 -15.34 4.84 13.57
N ALA A 87 -15.83 4.58 12.36
CA ALA A 87 -16.13 5.60 11.35
C ALA A 87 -17.65 5.75 11.15
N PRO A 88 -18.12 6.84 10.51
CA PRO A 88 -19.49 6.98 10.05
C PRO A 88 -19.95 5.79 9.20
N ALA A 89 -21.25 5.48 9.26
CA ALA A 89 -21.82 4.36 8.51
C ALA A 89 -21.64 4.54 6.99
N GLY A 90 -21.25 3.47 6.30
CA GLY A 90 -21.03 3.48 4.85
C GLY A 90 -19.69 4.09 4.42
N THR A 91 -18.78 4.38 5.35
CA THR A 91 -17.41 4.78 5.02
C THR A 91 -16.69 3.65 4.27
N LEU A 92 -15.92 3.98 3.23
CA LEU A 92 -14.98 3.06 2.60
C LEU A 92 -13.57 3.37 3.11
N LEU A 93 -12.79 2.35 3.44
CA LEU A 93 -11.35 2.48 3.55
C LEU A 93 -10.73 2.28 2.17
N LEU A 94 -10.11 3.31 1.63
CA LEU A 94 -9.28 3.23 0.43
C LEU A 94 -7.86 2.82 0.86
N SER A 95 -7.38 1.67 0.40
CA SER A 95 -6.05 1.14 0.73
C SER A 95 -5.29 0.85 -0.56
N PHE A 96 -4.17 1.55 -0.77
CA PHE A 96 -3.32 1.43 -1.96
C PHE A 96 -1.88 1.74 -1.61
N GLY A 97 -0.93 1.25 -2.40
CA GLY A 97 0.48 1.33 -2.04
C GLY A 97 1.41 0.83 -3.13
N SER A 98 2.68 0.68 -2.78
CA SER A 98 3.66 -0.01 -3.63
C SER A 98 3.34 -1.50 -3.82
N GLU A 99 2.56 -2.08 -2.90
CA GLU A 99 2.08 -3.45 -2.98
C GLU A 99 0.55 -3.50 -3.08
N ALA A 100 0.06 -4.52 -3.79
CA ALA A 100 -1.37 -4.72 -3.96
C ALA A 100 -2.01 -5.15 -2.63
N ALA A 101 -2.93 -4.31 -2.14
CA ALA A 101 -3.79 -4.67 -1.02
C ALA A 101 -4.80 -5.77 -1.43
N VAL A 102 -5.21 -6.61 -0.48
CA VAL A 102 -6.18 -7.69 -0.72
C VAL A 102 -7.41 -7.52 0.16
N CYS A 103 -8.61 -7.77 -0.40
CA CYS A 103 -9.88 -7.60 0.34
C CYS A 103 -9.97 -8.43 1.62
N ALA A 104 -9.29 -9.58 1.68
CA ALA A 104 -9.29 -10.44 2.85
C ALA A 104 -8.50 -9.84 4.03
N ASP A 105 -7.56 -8.94 3.75
CA ASP A 105 -6.67 -8.34 4.74
C ASP A 105 -6.15 -6.97 4.26
N PRO A 106 -7.00 -5.93 4.25
CA PRO A 106 -6.65 -4.60 3.74
C PRO A 106 -5.60 -3.85 4.55
N LEU A 107 -5.40 -4.28 5.81
CA LEU A 107 -4.51 -3.67 6.79
C LEU A 107 -3.32 -4.58 7.13
N ALA A 108 -3.08 -5.62 6.30
CA ALA A 108 -1.96 -6.54 6.48
C ALA A 108 -0.66 -5.79 6.78
N ASP A 109 0.18 -6.30 7.67
CA ASP A 109 1.46 -5.65 7.95
C ASP A 109 2.27 -5.50 6.66
N LEU A 110 2.89 -4.33 6.45
CA LEU A 110 3.83 -4.16 5.35
C LEU A 110 5.00 -5.14 5.56
N PRO A 111 5.38 -5.93 4.56
CA PRO A 111 6.49 -6.86 4.69
C PRO A 111 7.74 -6.05 5.02
N SER A 112 8.20 -6.22 6.24
CA SER A 112 9.34 -5.47 6.75
C SER A 112 10.62 -5.98 6.08
N CYS A 113 11.54 -5.05 5.84
CA CYS A 113 12.94 -5.33 5.52
C CYS A 113 13.27 -5.74 4.07
N GLN A 114 12.42 -5.40 3.09
CA GLN A 114 12.84 -5.48 1.68
C GLN A 114 13.74 -4.29 1.32
N PRO A 115 14.73 -4.45 0.43
CA PRO A 115 15.60 -3.34 0.03
C PRO A 115 14.85 -2.24 -0.72
N GLU A 116 13.69 -2.55 -1.30
CA GLU A 116 12.78 -1.58 -1.88
C GLU A 116 11.93 -0.87 -0.81
N LEU A 117 11.70 0.44 -1.00
CA LEU A 117 10.75 1.20 -0.18
C LEU A 117 9.34 0.69 -0.45
N ILE A 118 8.73 0.11 0.58
CA ILE A 118 7.34 -0.31 0.56
C ILE A 118 6.52 0.76 1.29
N TRP A 119 5.44 1.23 0.68
CA TRP A 119 4.55 2.22 1.26
C TRP A 119 3.09 1.87 1.05
N ARG A 120 2.22 2.41 1.90
CA ARG A 120 0.77 2.30 1.80
C ARG A 120 0.09 3.57 2.30
N ALA A 121 -0.97 3.96 1.62
CA ALA A 121 -1.92 5.00 2.01
C ALA A 121 -3.27 4.37 2.36
N GLU A 122 -3.85 4.83 3.46
CA GLU A 122 -5.11 4.37 4.04
C GLU A 122 -6.00 5.58 4.26
N ILE A 123 -7.05 5.74 3.44
CA ILE A 123 -7.90 6.93 3.45
C ILE A 123 -9.35 6.54 3.73
N PRO A 124 -9.93 6.89 4.90
CA PRO A 124 -11.34 6.71 5.16
C PRO A 124 -12.17 7.73 4.38
N LEU A 125 -13.01 7.27 3.46
CA LEU A 125 -13.89 8.08 2.62
C LEU A 125 -15.37 7.90 3.03
N PRO A 126 -15.98 8.89 3.72
CA PRO A 126 -17.41 8.87 4.07
C PRO A 126 -18.34 8.67 2.88
N ALA A 127 -19.51 8.07 3.12
CA ALA A 127 -20.50 7.75 2.08
C ALA A 127 -20.93 8.98 1.25
N GLU A 128 -21.05 10.13 1.89
CA GLU A 128 -21.41 11.41 1.26
C GLU A 128 -20.36 11.93 0.27
N LEU A 129 -19.12 11.45 0.35
CA LEU A 129 -18.02 11.83 -0.54
C LEU A 129 -17.75 10.78 -1.63
N GLN A 130 -18.39 9.61 -1.60
CA GLN A 130 -18.22 8.52 -2.58
C GLN A 130 -19.01 8.75 -3.88
N ALA A 131 -18.99 9.97 -4.42
CA ALA A 131 -19.66 10.32 -5.67
C ALA A 131 -18.66 10.92 -6.66
N ALA A 132 -18.80 10.59 -7.95
CA ALA A 132 -17.94 11.18 -8.97
C ALA A 132 -18.04 12.72 -8.97
N GLY A 133 -16.89 13.39 -9.01
CA GLY A 133 -16.73 14.84 -8.88
C GLY A 133 -16.64 15.35 -7.44
N SER A 134 -16.72 14.48 -6.42
CA SER A 134 -16.41 14.87 -5.04
C SER A 134 -14.94 15.20 -4.90
N VAL A 135 -14.63 16.36 -4.35
CA VAL A 135 -13.28 16.81 -4.03
C VAL A 135 -13.22 17.05 -2.53
N VAL A 136 -12.23 16.48 -1.85
CA VAL A 136 -12.05 16.58 -0.40
C VAL A 136 -10.60 16.91 -0.06
N ASP A 137 -10.43 17.82 0.90
CA ASP A 137 -9.15 18.02 1.56
C ASP A 137 -8.94 16.89 2.58
N LEU A 138 -7.82 16.18 2.48
CA LEU A 138 -7.53 15.08 3.40
C LEU A 138 -7.44 15.54 4.85
N GLU A 139 -7.09 16.80 5.12
CA GLU A 139 -7.10 17.35 6.47
C GLU A 139 -8.52 17.38 7.07
N ASP A 140 -9.56 17.52 6.26
CA ASP A 140 -10.96 17.48 6.70
C ASP A 140 -11.40 16.06 7.11
N LEU A 141 -10.65 15.04 6.71
CA LEU A 141 -10.94 13.64 7.03
C LEU A 141 -10.26 13.14 8.31
N LEU A 142 -9.44 13.97 8.98
CA LEU A 142 -8.71 13.57 10.20
C LEU A 142 -9.61 13.15 11.36
N GLU A 143 -10.85 13.65 11.39
CA GLU A 143 -11.83 13.29 12.43
C GLU A 143 -12.67 12.05 12.04
N VAL A 144 -12.49 11.52 10.82
CA VAL A 144 -13.25 10.37 10.32
C VAL A 144 -12.50 9.08 10.62
N GLY A 145 -12.93 8.35 11.65
CA GLY A 145 -12.36 7.05 11.98
C GLY A 145 -10.86 7.14 12.32
N PHE A 146 -10.02 6.48 11.51
CA PHE A 146 -8.56 6.49 11.65
C PHE A 146 -7.86 7.69 10.95
N GLY A 147 -8.63 8.55 10.26
CA GLY A 147 -8.10 9.63 9.43
C GLY A 147 -7.25 9.13 8.25
N PRO A 148 -6.87 9.99 7.30
CA PRO A 148 -5.93 9.60 6.26
C PRO A 148 -4.55 9.34 6.87
N PHE A 149 -4.09 8.11 6.71
CA PHE A 149 -2.84 7.62 7.26
C PHE A 149 -1.96 7.04 6.15
N SER A 150 -0.67 7.07 6.39
CA SER A 150 0.33 6.48 5.50
C SER A 150 1.37 5.76 6.32
N SER A 151 1.89 4.67 5.78
CA SER A 151 2.95 3.87 6.39
C SER A 151 3.98 3.48 5.36
N GLU A 152 5.23 3.35 5.78
CA GLU A 152 6.34 2.96 4.93
C GLU A 152 7.34 2.06 5.67
N SER A 153 8.01 1.19 4.94
CA SER A 153 9.07 0.33 5.44
C SER A 153 10.13 0.11 4.36
N ILE A 154 11.39 0.15 4.77
CA ILE A 154 12.54 -0.17 3.94
C ILE A 154 13.59 -0.94 4.76
N GLY A 155 14.26 -1.89 4.13
CA GLY A 155 15.36 -2.65 4.68
C GLY A 155 16.70 -2.02 4.32
N GLU A 156 17.60 -1.94 5.29
CA GLU A 156 18.97 -1.40 5.10
C GLU A 156 19.94 -2.44 4.52
N GLY A 157 19.49 -3.68 4.32
CA GLY A 157 20.29 -4.79 3.78
C GLY A 157 21.20 -5.49 4.80
N ASP A 158 21.20 -5.05 6.05
CA ASP A 158 21.97 -5.61 7.17
C ASP A 158 21.08 -6.39 8.17
N GLY A 159 19.81 -6.57 7.84
CA GLY A 159 18.79 -7.17 8.71
C GLY A 159 18.11 -6.18 9.65
N LEU A 160 18.45 -4.89 9.57
CA LEU A 160 17.67 -3.80 10.16
C LEU A 160 16.69 -3.24 9.15
N CYS A 161 15.62 -2.68 9.70
CA CYS A 161 14.47 -2.21 8.94
C CYS A 161 14.03 -0.91 9.57
N SER A 162 13.99 0.14 8.76
CA SER A 162 13.43 1.43 9.13
C SER A 162 12.01 1.52 8.58
N GLY A 163 11.12 2.14 9.33
CA GLY A 163 9.76 2.36 8.89
C GLY A 163 9.17 3.57 9.59
N GLY A 164 8.24 4.18 8.88
CA GLY A 164 7.56 5.40 9.28
C GLY A 164 6.06 5.23 9.15
N GLY A 165 5.34 6.11 9.81
CA GLY A 165 3.92 6.27 9.58
C GLY A 165 3.50 7.65 10.01
N GLY A 166 2.53 8.20 9.30
CA GLY A 166 2.14 9.57 9.48
C GLY A 166 0.79 9.87 8.87
N THR A 167 0.23 10.99 9.31
CA THR A 167 -0.94 11.57 8.68
C THR A 167 -0.64 11.93 7.24
N LEU A 168 -1.52 11.53 6.33
CA LEU A 168 -1.48 11.92 4.93
C LEU A 168 -2.30 13.21 4.75
N THR A 169 -1.72 14.24 4.15
CA THR A 169 -2.43 15.46 3.75
C THR A 169 -2.49 15.57 2.23
N GLY A 170 -3.28 16.51 1.70
CA GLY A 170 -3.43 16.72 0.25
C GLY A 170 -4.90 16.79 -0.17
N THR A 171 -5.16 16.62 -1.46
CA THR A 171 -6.51 16.64 -2.03
C THR A 171 -6.81 15.30 -2.70
N LEU A 172 -8.00 14.77 -2.43
CA LEU A 172 -8.56 13.61 -3.12
C LEU A 172 -9.78 14.03 -3.94
N GLU A 173 -9.81 13.64 -5.21
CA GLU A 173 -10.98 13.75 -6.08
C GLU A 173 -11.47 12.34 -6.46
N VAL A 174 -12.78 12.07 -6.31
CA VAL A 174 -13.39 10.85 -6.83
C VAL A 174 -13.73 11.08 -8.31
N LEU A 175 -13.01 10.42 -9.21
CA LEU A 175 -13.19 10.57 -10.65
C LEU A 175 -14.35 9.72 -11.19
N ALA A 176 -14.47 8.49 -10.69
CA ALA A 176 -15.51 7.55 -11.09
C ALA A 176 -15.82 6.57 -9.95
N VAL A 177 -17.06 6.09 -9.90
CA VAL A 177 -17.47 5.06 -8.95
C VAL A 177 -18.53 4.17 -9.61
N ASP A 178 -18.35 2.86 -9.49
CA ASP A 178 -19.34 1.87 -9.90
C ASP A 178 -19.41 0.75 -8.85
N ASP A 179 -20.09 -0.35 -9.19
CA ASP A 179 -20.28 -1.48 -8.26
C ASP A 179 -18.98 -2.26 -7.99
N ALA A 180 -18.00 -2.21 -8.88
CA ALA A 180 -16.77 -3.01 -8.82
C ALA A 180 -15.52 -2.18 -8.49
N THR A 181 -15.52 -0.88 -8.79
CA THR A 181 -14.34 -0.02 -8.67
C THR A 181 -14.68 1.38 -8.19
N ILE A 182 -13.68 2.04 -7.59
CA ILE A 182 -13.66 3.48 -7.38
C ILE A 182 -12.34 4.01 -7.93
N THR A 183 -12.42 5.02 -8.79
CA THR A 183 -11.25 5.71 -9.35
C THR A 183 -11.10 7.04 -8.64
N ILE A 184 -9.91 7.30 -8.10
CA ILE A 184 -9.58 8.55 -7.41
C ILE A 184 -8.40 9.24 -8.07
N GLN A 185 -8.28 10.54 -7.87
CA GLN A 185 -7.07 11.31 -8.13
C GLN A 185 -6.57 11.91 -6.82
N LEU A 186 -5.31 11.65 -6.50
CA LEU A 186 -4.62 12.24 -5.38
C LEU A 186 -3.68 13.34 -5.89
N ALA A 187 -3.73 14.51 -5.27
CA ALA A 187 -2.91 15.66 -5.65
C ALA A 187 -2.38 16.40 -4.43
N GLY A 188 -1.12 16.86 -4.51
CA GLY A 188 -0.45 17.59 -3.43
C GLY A 188 -0.29 16.76 -2.15
N ALA A 189 -0.29 15.43 -2.26
CA ALA A 189 -0.21 14.56 -1.12
C ALA A 189 1.18 14.55 -0.50
N ILE A 190 1.21 14.67 0.84
CA ILE A 190 2.42 14.72 1.66
C ILE A 190 2.20 13.79 2.85
N GLY A 191 3.27 13.10 3.29
CA GLY A 191 3.23 12.17 4.42
C GLY A 191 4.04 10.89 4.21
N LEU A 192 4.53 10.68 2.98
CA LEU A 192 5.37 9.56 2.55
C LEU A 192 6.64 10.09 1.91
N ASP A 193 7.73 9.31 2.01
CA ASP A 193 8.93 9.56 1.20
C ASP A 193 8.70 9.19 -0.29
N ALA A 194 7.78 8.25 -0.53
CA ALA A 194 7.27 7.96 -1.87
C ALA A 194 6.30 9.05 -2.35
N ASP A 195 6.14 9.20 -3.67
CA ASP A 195 5.12 10.07 -4.26
C ASP A 195 3.79 9.30 -4.47
N PRO A 196 2.77 9.48 -3.61
CA PRO A 196 1.47 8.81 -3.79
C PRO A 196 0.54 9.54 -4.76
N ASN A 197 0.96 10.68 -5.35
CA ASN A 197 0.11 11.47 -6.24
C ASN A 197 -0.18 10.72 -7.54
N GLY A 198 -1.35 10.96 -8.13
CA GLY A 198 -1.74 10.32 -9.38
C GLY A 198 -3.18 9.83 -9.38
N VAL A 199 -3.53 9.10 -10.44
CA VAL A 199 -4.84 8.45 -10.59
C VAL A 199 -4.70 7.00 -10.13
N HIS A 200 -5.58 6.58 -9.22
CA HIS A 200 -5.61 5.23 -8.65
C HIS A 200 -6.96 4.58 -8.92
N VAL A 201 -6.93 3.33 -9.37
CA VAL A 201 -8.14 2.52 -9.57
C VAL A 201 -8.19 1.45 -8.48
N LEU A 202 -9.20 1.52 -7.62
CA LEU A 202 -9.33 0.65 -6.46
C LEU A 202 -10.48 -0.32 -6.65
N ALA A 203 -10.22 -1.62 -6.44
CA ALA A 203 -11.27 -2.63 -6.47
C ALA A 203 -12.17 -2.53 -5.22
N ARG A 204 -13.48 -2.49 -5.40
CA ARG A 204 -14.44 -2.49 -4.28
C ARG A 204 -14.60 -3.89 -3.74
N CYS A 205 -14.29 -4.06 -2.46
CA CYS A 205 -14.48 -5.34 -1.78
C CYS A 205 -15.97 -5.56 -1.48
N PRO A 206 -16.48 -6.78 -1.67
CA PRO A 206 -17.89 -7.11 -1.53
C PRO A 206 -18.39 -7.09 -0.08
#